data_AF-T1GI20-F1
#
_entry.id   AF-T1GI20-F1
#
_cell.length_a   1.000
_cell.length_b   1.000
_cell.length_c   1.000
_cell.angle_alpha   90.00
_cell.angle_beta   90.00
_cell.angle_gamma   90.00
#
_symmetry.space_group_name_H-M   'P 1'
#
loop_
_entity.id
_entity.type
_entity.pdbx_description
1 polymer ?
#
loop_
_entity_poly.entity_id
_entity_poly.type
_entity_poly.pdbx_seq_one_letter_code
_entity_poly.pdbx_strand_id
1 'polypeptide(L)'
;MSIFVLNEYVLLKILSYLSDHDLQNLIQTSKRFEDFITYGIYAPKTVNLLMCSTCKNAQINRRNCSPLSFYERIRIASNWSTGRYKETISFPRKKLFFTKTHLESDKFYITNGSYLRIYDRNPNEPDSIDKSDYLEISSKNYKSDISNFVKRNEDIFIGQTSGNGILYDAESFLQTEQTLHGVNEYLTCVDFQDN
;
A
#
# COMPACT_ATOMS: atom_id res chain seq x y z
N MET A 1 -9.52 -28.26 -38.95
CA MET A 1 -8.16 -28.45 -38.40
C MET A 1 -8.21 -28.03 -36.94
N SER A 2 -7.78 -28.87 -36.00
CA SER A 2 -7.90 -28.58 -34.57
C SER A 2 -6.81 -27.60 -34.12
N ILE A 3 -7.19 -26.53 -33.41
CA ILE A 3 -6.27 -25.49 -32.91
C ILE A 3 -5.18 -26.09 -31.98
N PHE A 4 -5.45 -27.24 -31.37
CA PHE A 4 -4.53 -27.95 -30.50
C PHE A 4 -3.33 -28.60 -31.22
N VAL A 5 -3.36 -28.69 -32.55
CA VAL A 5 -2.29 -29.28 -33.37
C VAL A 5 -1.29 -28.21 -33.84
N LEU A 6 -1.59 -26.92 -33.63
CA LEU A 6 -0.70 -25.82 -34.01
C LEU A 6 0.55 -25.79 -33.13
N ASN A 7 1.66 -25.33 -33.71
CA ASN A 7 2.87 -25.04 -32.95
C ASN A 7 2.65 -23.82 -32.03
N GLU A 8 3.46 -23.73 -30.99
CA GLU A 8 3.32 -22.71 -29.94
C GLU A 8 3.44 -21.28 -30.49
N TYR A 9 4.35 -21.07 -31.44
CA TYR A 9 4.58 -19.75 -32.03
C TYR A 9 3.36 -19.25 -32.83
N VAL A 10 2.78 -20.08 -33.69
CA VAL A 10 1.60 -19.72 -34.47
C VAL A 10 0.40 -19.53 -33.54
N LEU A 11 0.27 -20.37 -32.51
CA LEU A 11 -0.78 -20.23 -31.51
C LEU A 11 -0.69 -18.90 -30.77
N LEU A 12 0.49 -18.52 -30.25
CA LEU A 12 0.70 -17.23 -29.60
C LEU A 12 0.44 -16.06 -30.56
N LYS A 13 0.82 -16.19 -31.83
CA LYS A 13 0.56 -15.16 -32.84
C LYS A 13 -0.94 -14.98 -33.07
N ILE A 14 -1.71 -16.05 -33.18
CA ILE A 14 -3.18 -15.98 -33.29
C ILE A 14 -3.77 -15.31 -32.04
N LEU A 15 -3.36 -15.76 -30.86
CA LEU A 15 -3.85 -15.22 -29.59
C LEU A 15 -3.50 -13.73 -29.40
N SER A 16 -2.40 -13.24 -30.00
CA SER A 16 -2.01 -11.82 -29.94
C SER A 16 -2.98 -10.86 -30.63
N TYR A 17 -3.84 -11.35 -31.53
CA TYR A 17 -4.88 -10.55 -32.19
C TYR A 17 -6.19 -10.48 -31.39
N LEU A 18 -6.31 -11.26 -30.32
CA LEU A 18 -7.52 -11.31 -29.51
C LEU A 18 -7.55 -10.17 -28.49
N SER A 19 -8.77 -9.73 -28.15
CA SER A 19 -8.97 -8.77 -27.06
C SER A 19 -8.68 -9.42 -25.70
N ASP A 20 -8.41 -8.61 -24.67
CA ASP A 20 -8.21 -9.15 -23.31
C ASP A 20 -9.46 -9.91 -22.82
N HIS A 21 -10.67 -9.51 -23.26
CA HIS A 21 -11.93 -10.21 -22.98
C HIS A 21 -11.97 -11.61 -23.62
N ASP A 22 -11.57 -11.73 -24.88
CA ASP A 22 -11.56 -13.01 -25.59
C ASP A 22 -10.51 -13.97 -25.01
N LEU A 23 -9.35 -13.43 -24.62
CA LEU A 23 -8.31 -14.18 -23.92
C LEU A 23 -8.79 -14.71 -22.56
N GLN A 24 -9.57 -13.93 -21.79
CA GLN A 24 -10.17 -14.40 -20.54
C GLN A 24 -11.16 -15.55 -20.73
N ASN A 25 -11.94 -15.51 -21.80
CA ASN A 25 -12.85 -16.61 -22.14
C ASN A 25 -12.06 -17.87 -22.53
N LEU A 26 -10.96 -17.72 -23.29
CA LEU A 26 -10.14 -18.84 -23.72
C LEU A 26 -9.38 -19.53 -22.58
N ILE A 27 -8.91 -18.78 -21.57
CA ILE A 27 -8.27 -19.33 -20.38
C ILE A 27 -9.17 -20.39 -19.71
N GLN A 28 -10.48 -20.16 -19.69
CA GLN A 28 -11.46 -21.04 -19.04
C GLN A 28 -11.73 -22.34 -19.85
N THR A 29 -11.26 -22.44 -21.09
CA THR A 29 -11.55 -23.60 -21.95
C THR A 29 -10.60 -24.77 -21.78
N SER A 30 -9.33 -24.51 -21.45
CA SER A 30 -8.33 -25.55 -21.21
C SER A 30 -7.11 -25.02 -20.46
N LYS A 31 -6.49 -25.88 -19.65
CA LYS A 31 -5.23 -25.58 -18.96
C LYS A 31 -4.10 -25.18 -19.92
N ARG A 32 -4.08 -25.76 -21.13
CA ARG A 32 -3.11 -25.38 -22.16
C ARG A 32 -3.27 -23.91 -22.56
N PHE A 33 -4.49 -23.46 -22.81
CA PHE A 33 -4.75 -22.05 -23.13
C PHE A 33 -4.46 -21.14 -21.94
N GLU A 34 -4.80 -21.56 -20.73
CA GLU A 34 -4.42 -20.86 -19.49
C GLU A 34 -2.91 -20.61 -19.42
N ASP A 35 -2.09 -21.64 -19.61
CA ASP A 35 -0.63 -21.53 -19.57
C ASP A 35 -0.09 -20.62 -20.69
N PHE A 36 -0.52 -20.81 -21.94
CA PHE A 36 -0.05 -19.99 -23.08
C PHE A 36 -0.41 -18.52 -22.93
N ILE A 37 -1.62 -18.22 -22.48
CA ILE A 37 -2.08 -16.83 -22.35
C ILE A 37 -1.40 -16.18 -21.14
N THR A 38 -1.33 -16.88 -20.00
CA THR A 38 -0.73 -16.36 -18.77
C THR A 38 0.75 -16.04 -18.96
N TYR A 39 1.54 -16.98 -19.46
CA TYR A 39 2.99 -16.81 -19.57
C TYR A 39 3.44 -16.20 -20.91
N GLY A 40 2.73 -16.45 -22.00
CA GLY A 40 3.10 -15.98 -23.33
C GLY A 40 2.56 -14.60 -23.70
N ILE A 41 1.48 -14.13 -23.06
CA ILE A 41 0.83 -12.86 -23.40
C ILE A 41 0.76 -11.93 -22.20
N TYR A 42 0.20 -12.37 -21.08
CA TYR A 42 0.02 -11.49 -19.92
C TYR A 42 1.34 -11.20 -19.20
N ALA A 43 2.21 -12.20 -19.00
CA ALA A 43 3.49 -11.97 -18.33
C ALA A 43 4.33 -10.87 -19.04
N PRO A 44 4.57 -10.91 -20.37
CA PRO A 44 5.28 -9.83 -21.06
C PRO A 44 4.60 -8.46 -20.94
N LYS A 45 3.26 -8.39 -21.03
CA LYS A 45 2.51 -7.14 -20.87
C LYS A 45 2.75 -6.52 -19.48
N THR A 46 2.86 -7.32 -18.43
CA THR A 46 2.96 -6.82 -17.05
C THR A 46 4.31 -6.27 -16.63
N VAL A 47 5.38 -6.57 -17.37
CA VAL A 47 6.75 -6.17 -17.00
C VAL A 47 6.87 -4.66 -16.79
N ASN A 48 6.10 -3.86 -17.54
CA ASN A 48 6.18 -2.40 -17.52
C ASN A 48 4.93 -1.69 -16.97
N LEU A 49 3.87 -2.41 -16.60
CA LEU A 49 2.56 -1.80 -16.29
C LEU A 49 2.46 -1.21 -14.88
N LEU A 50 3.19 -1.78 -13.93
CA LEU A 50 3.24 -1.28 -12.56
C LEU A 50 4.71 -1.05 -12.26
N MET A 51 5.13 0.20 -12.12
CA MET A 51 6.47 0.59 -11.62
C MET A 51 6.79 -0.01 -10.22
N CYS A 52 5.88 -0.80 -9.64
CA CYS A 52 5.98 -1.47 -8.35
C CYS A 52 6.77 -2.79 -8.35
N SER A 53 7.30 -3.26 -9.49
CA SER A 53 8.20 -4.42 -9.46
C SER A 53 9.18 -4.41 -10.62
N THR A 54 10.39 -3.94 -10.37
CA THR A 54 11.54 -4.53 -11.07
C THR A 54 11.54 -6.02 -10.71
N CYS A 55 11.12 -6.86 -11.66
CA CYS A 55 10.97 -8.32 -11.56
C CYS A 55 12.27 -9.08 -11.20
N LYS A 56 13.32 -8.39 -10.74
CA LYS A 56 14.65 -8.93 -10.46
C LYS A 56 15.08 -8.81 -9.00
N ASN A 57 14.34 -8.12 -8.13
CA ASN A 57 14.71 -8.05 -6.71
C ASN A 57 13.83 -8.98 -5.86
N ALA A 58 14.42 -10.06 -5.37
CA ALA A 58 13.77 -11.04 -4.50
C ALA A 58 13.18 -10.39 -3.22
N GLN A 59 13.76 -9.29 -2.74
CA GLN A 59 13.27 -8.54 -1.58
C GLN A 59 11.93 -7.84 -1.87
N ILE A 60 11.75 -7.30 -3.08
CA ILE A 60 10.50 -6.63 -3.49
C ILE A 60 9.39 -7.67 -3.70
N ASN A 61 9.72 -8.81 -4.29
CA ASN A 61 8.76 -9.91 -4.43
C ASN A 61 8.31 -10.47 -3.07
N ARG A 62 9.18 -10.44 -2.05
CA ARG A 62 8.82 -10.82 -0.66
C ARG A 62 7.92 -9.81 0.06
N ARG A 63 7.96 -8.52 -0.33
CA ARG A 63 7.09 -7.46 0.24
C ARG A 63 5.67 -7.47 -0.31
N ASN A 64 5.42 -8.15 -1.43
CA ASN A 64 4.07 -8.31 -1.94
C ASN A 64 3.34 -9.36 -1.09
N CYS A 65 2.55 -8.92 -0.10
CA CYS A 65 1.77 -9.79 0.81
C CYS A 65 0.79 -10.73 0.07
N SER A 66 0.45 -10.42 -1.18
CA SER A 66 -0.21 -11.33 -2.12
C SER A 66 0.40 -11.14 -3.51
N PRO A 67 0.93 -12.19 -4.16
CA PRO A 67 1.45 -12.08 -5.52
C PRO A 67 0.28 -11.89 -6.49
N LEU A 68 0.01 -10.65 -6.87
CA LEU A 68 -0.94 -10.34 -7.95
C LEU A 68 -0.57 -11.14 -9.19
N SER A 69 -1.55 -11.88 -9.72
CA SER A 69 -1.44 -12.57 -11.01
C SER A 69 -1.19 -11.57 -12.14
N PHE A 70 -0.66 -12.04 -13.26
CA PHE A 70 -0.40 -11.15 -14.40
C PHE A 70 -1.67 -10.47 -14.90
N TYR A 71 -2.80 -11.18 -14.89
CA TYR A 71 -4.08 -10.61 -15.24
C TYR A 71 -4.52 -9.50 -14.27
N GLU A 72 -4.41 -9.72 -12.95
CA GLU A 72 -4.78 -8.70 -11.95
C GLU A 72 -3.94 -7.44 -12.09
N ARG A 73 -2.64 -7.57 -12.42
CA ARG A 73 -1.76 -6.42 -12.69
C ARG A 73 -2.22 -5.62 -13.90
N ILE A 74 -2.60 -6.29 -14.99
CA ILE A 74 -3.17 -5.63 -16.18
C ILE A 74 -4.49 -4.94 -15.82
N ARG A 75 -5.37 -5.62 -15.09
CA ARG A 75 -6.65 -5.07 -14.65
C ARG A 75 -6.47 -3.82 -13.78
N ILE A 76 -5.57 -3.86 -12.81
CA ILE A 76 -5.27 -2.72 -11.93
C ILE A 76 -4.70 -1.57 -12.76
N ALA A 77 -3.72 -1.81 -13.64
CA ALA A 77 -3.17 -0.77 -14.50
C ALA A 77 -4.25 -0.10 -15.38
N SER A 78 -5.15 -0.90 -15.96
CA SER A 78 -6.29 -0.42 -16.75
C SER A 78 -7.28 0.41 -15.90
N ASN A 79 -7.55 -0.02 -14.66
CA ASN A 79 -8.38 0.73 -13.72
C ASN A 79 -7.76 2.09 -13.39
N TRP A 80 -6.43 2.18 -13.25
CA TRP A 80 -5.74 3.45 -13.04
C TRP A 80 -5.79 4.38 -14.27
N SER A 81 -5.72 3.84 -15.48
CA SER A 81 -5.71 4.67 -16.71
C SER A 81 -7.10 5.06 -17.22
N THR A 82 -8.08 4.17 -17.09
CA THR A 82 -9.39 4.29 -17.75
C THR A 82 -10.57 3.90 -16.86
N GLY A 83 -10.31 3.54 -15.60
CA GLY A 83 -11.36 3.18 -14.67
C GLY A 83 -12.27 4.36 -14.32
N ARG A 84 -13.45 4.03 -13.79
CA ARG A 84 -14.36 5.04 -13.24
C ARG A 84 -13.86 5.43 -11.86
N TYR A 85 -13.47 6.70 -11.72
CA TYR A 85 -13.11 7.26 -10.43
C TYR A 85 -14.30 7.26 -9.47
N LYS A 86 -14.07 6.83 -8.23
CA LYS A 86 -15.02 6.91 -7.12
C LYS A 86 -14.31 7.54 -5.94
N GLU A 87 -14.89 8.60 -5.40
CA GLU A 87 -14.37 9.29 -4.23
C GLU A 87 -15.16 8.90 -2.98
N THR A 88 -14.45 8.66 -1.88
CA THR A 88 -15.05 8.41 -0.57
C THR A 88 -14.32 9.25 0.49
N ILE A 89 -15.07 10.02 1.27
CA ILE A 89 -14.51 10.79 2.39
C ILE A 89 -14.46 9.88 3.62
N SER A 90 -13.28 9.34 3.93
CA SER A 90 -13.10 8.43 5.08
C SER A 90 -12.98 9.17 6.41
N PHE A 91 -12.33 10.34 6.45
CA PHE A 91 -12.09 11.09 7.68
C PHE A 91 -12.60 12.53 7.56
N PRO A 92 -13.92 12.76 7.70
CA PRO A 92 -14.45 14.11 7.67
C PRO A 92 -13.92 14.90 8.88
N ARG A 93 -13.31 16.07 8.63
CA ARG A 93 -12.75 16.94 9.67
C ARG A 93 -13.30 18.34 9.58
N LYS A 94 -13.61 18.94 10.74
CA LYS A 94 -14.09 20.33 10.86
C LYS A 94 -12.95 21.37 10.83
N LYS A 95 -11.73 20.97 11.21
CA LYS A 95 -10.54 21.82 11.26
C LYS A 95 -9.43 21.20 10.41
N LEU A 96 -8.69 22.04 9.71
CA LEU A 96 -7.54 21.65 8.91
C LEU A 96 -6.29 21.65 9.81
N PHE A 97 -5.63 20.50 9.91
CA PHE A 97 -4.34 20.34 10.56
C PHE A 97 -3.39 19.68 9.57
N PHE A 98 -2.10 19.99 9.67
CA PHE A 98 -1.09 19.27 8.90
C PHE A 98 -1.14 17.78 9.28
N THR A 99 -1.59 16.98 8.33
CA THR A 99 -1.82 15.55 8.53
C THR A 99 -0.67 14.79 7.91
N LYS A 100 -0.07 13.90 8.70
CA LYS A 100 0.90 12.92 8.25
C LYS A 100 0.22 11.57 8.20
N THR A 101 0.51 10.80 7.17
CA THR A 101 0.00 9.46 6.99
C THR A 101 1.13 8.49 6.73
N HIS A 102 0.94 7.25 7.18
CA HIS A 102 1.77 6.12 6.81
C HIS A 102 0.82 4.96 6.49
N LEU A 103 1.10 4.22 5.42
CA LEU A 103 0.23 3.17 4.92
C LEU A 103 1.01 1.88 4.80
N GLU A 104 0.57 0.86 5.52
CA GLU A 104 1.06 -0.51 5.44
C GLU A 104 0.00 -1.41 4.80
N SER A 105 0.34 -2.68 4.61
CA SER A 105 -0.57 -3.69 4.05
C SER A 105 -1.88 -3.79 4.82
N ASP A 106 -1.79 -3.76 6.14
CA ASP A 106 -2.82 -4.11 7.11
C ASP A 106 -3.12 -2.96 8.09
N LYS A 107 -2.25 -1.94 8.17
CA LYS A 107 -2.43 -0.80 9.07
C LYS A 107 -2.42 0.55 8.33
N PHE A 108 -3.20 1.49 8.84
CA PHE A 108 -3.22 2.88 8.39
C PHE A 108 -2.99 3.82 9.56
N TYR A 109 -1.93 4.62 9.45
CA TYR A 109 -1.50 5.58 10.46
C TYR A 109 -1.86 6.98 9.99
N ILE A 110 -2.46 7.77 10.88
CA ILE A 110 -2.85 9.14 10.57
C ILE A 110 -2.73 10.04 11.79
N THR A 111 -2.11 11.21 11.61
CA THR A 111 -2.09 12.24 12.65
C THR A 111 -3.35 13.10 12.60
N ASN A 112 -3.77 13.61 13.75
CA ASN A 112 -4.83 14.59 13.84
C ASN A 112 -4.58 15.53 15.04
N GLY A 113 -3.96 16.67 14.77
CA GLY A 113 -3.52 17.57 15.84
C GLY A 113 -2.51 16.86 16.73
N SER A 114 -2.86 16.66 18.00
CA SER A 114 -1.99 16.19 19.07
C SER A 114 -1.93 14.66 19.26
N TYR A 115 -2.53 13.88 18.37
CA TYR A 115 -2.54 12.42 18.46
C TYR A 115 -2.31 11.74 17.11
N LEU A 116 -1.74 10.54 17.18
CA LEU A 116 -1.58 9.59 16.08
C LEU A 116 -2.56 8.46 16.30
N ARG A 117 -3.36 8.13 15.27
CA ARG A 117 -4.23 6.95 15.27
C ARG A 117 -3.76 5.92 14.29
N ILE A 118 -3.90 4.68 14.69
CA ILE A 118 -3.53 3.48 13.93
C ILE A 118 -4.80 2.67 13.79
N TYR A 119 -5.24 2.49 12.55
CA TYR A 119 -6.43 1.75 12.19
C TYR A 119 -6.06 0.48 11.45
N ASP A 120 -6.79 -0.60 11.70
CA ASP A 120 -6.69 -1.79 10.88
C ASP A 120 -7.40 -1.60 9.54
N ARG A 121 -6.78 -2.13 8.49
CA ARG A 121 -7.32 -2.17 7.14
C ARG A 121 -8.13 -3.45 7.00
N ASN A 122 -9.32 -3.34 6.44
CA ASN A 122 -10.15 -4.51 6.21
C ASN A 122 -9.55 -5.34 5.05
N PRO A 123 -9.12 -6.60 5.29
CA PRO A 123 -8.58 -7.43 4.21
C PRO A 123 -9.63 -7.79 3.16
N ASN A 124 -10.91 -7.82 3.55
CA ASN A 124 -12.03 -8.15 2.65
C ASN A 124 -12.53 -6.93 1.86
N GLU A 125 -12.21 -5.73 2.32
CA GLU A 125 -12.57 -4.47 1.68
C GLU A 125 -11.34 -3.54 1.71
N PRO A 126 -10.38 -3.68 0.77
CA PRO A 126 -9.08 -3.00 0.83
C PRO A 126 -9.17 -1.47 0.83
N ASP A 127 -10.29 -0.93 0.35
CA ASP A 127 -10.63 0.49 0.30
C ASP A 127 -11.35 0.98 1.58
N SER A 128 -11.68 0.08 2.51
CA SER A 128 -12.32 0.40 3.78
C SER A 128 -11.35 0.24 4.95
N ILE A 129 -11.46 1.20 5.86
CA ILE A 129 -10.69 1.26 7.10
C ILE A 129 -11.69 0.95 8.21
N ASP A 130 -11.37 -0.02 9.08
CA ASP A 130 -12.16 -0.22 10.27
C ASP A 130 -11.91 0.97 11.21
N LYS A 131 -12.98 1.69 11.54
CA LYS A 131 -12.92 2.87 12.42
C LYS A 131 -13.44 2.56 13.82
N SER A 132 -13.91 1.34 14.05
CA SER A 132 -14.50 0.91 15.31
C SER A 132 -13.43 0.62 16.36
N ASP A 133 -12.27 0.12 15.94
CA ASP A 133 -11.12 -0.13 16.78
C ASP A 133 -9.89 0.64 16.25
N TYR A 134 -9.13 1.24 17.16
CA TYR A 134 -7.89 1.95 16.83
C TYR A 134 -6.99 2.10 18.06
N LEU A 135 -5.69 2.06 17.80
CA LEU A 135 -4.69 2.48 18.78
C LEU A 135 -4.44 3.99 18.64
N GLU A 136 -4.43 4.71 19.76
CA GLU A 136 -4.10 6.14 19.81
C GLU A 136 -2.83 6.38 20.63
N ILE A 137 -1.89 7.14 20.07
CA ILE A 137 -0.66 7.57 20.74
C ILE A 137 -0.69 9.10 20.84
N SER A 138 -0.55 9.62 22.06
CA SER A 138 -0.65 11.06 22.34
C SER A 138 0.11 11.45 23.61
N SER A 139 0.59 12.71 23.64
CA SER A 139 1.18 13.27 24.86
C SER A 139 0.15 13.34 25.99
N LYS A 140 0.63 13.28 27.23
CA LYS A 140 -0.25 13.48 28.40
C LYS A 140 -0.92 14.85 28.32
N ASN A 141 -2.25 14.85 28.29
CA ASN A 141 -3.12 16.05 28.17
C ASN A 141 -3.11 16.77 26.81
N TYR A 142 -2.67 16.13 25.71
CA TYR A 142 -2.83 16.68 24.35
C TYR A 142 -2.24 18.09 24.16
N LYS A 143 -1.10 18.35 24.82
CA LYS A 143 -0.56 19.72 25.01
C LYS A 143 -0.07 20.39 23.74
N SER A 144 0.24 19.61 22.70
CA SER A 144 0.89 20.09 21.49
C SER A 144 0.55 19.22 20.30
N ASP A 145 0.40 19.85 19.14
CA ASP A 145 0.17 19.15 17.88
C ASP A 145 1.41 18.37 17.45
N ILE A 146 1.17 17.21 16.85
CA ILE A 146 2.19 16.38 16.20
C ILE A 146 2.66 17.10 14.94
N SER A 147 3.96 17.37 14.87
CA SER A 147 4.58 17.95 13.69
C SER A 147 5.00 16.87 12.69
N ASN A 148 5.51 15.74 13.18
CA ASN A 148 5.92 14.63 12.35
C ASN A 148 5.92 13.30 13.13
N PHE A 149 5.90 12.17 12.43
CA PHE A 149 6.15 10.87 13.02
C PHE A 149 6.90 9.97 12.05
N VAL A 150 7.69 9.05 12.60
CA VAL A 150 8.38 8.00 11.86
C VAL A 150 8.23 6.68 12.57
N LYS A 151 8.28 5.60 11.79
CA LYS A 151 8.13 4.22 12.26
C LYS A 151 9.35 3.42 11.83
N ARG A 152 9.87 2.58 12.72
CA ARG A 152 10.90 1.58 12.44
C ARG A 152 10.47 0.26 13.06
N ASN A 153 10.24 -0.74 12.22
CA ASN A 153 9.54 -1.96 12.62
C ASN A 153 8.22 -1.56 13.29
N GLU A 154 7.91 -2.03 14.50
CA GLU A 154 6.68 -1.64 15.20
C GLU A 154 6.85 -0.40 16.11
N ASP A 155 8.07 0.08 16.32
CA ASP A 155 8.33 1.26 17.14
C ASP A 155 8.01 2.55 16.40
N ILE A 156 7.46 3.52 17.12
CA ILE A 156 7.03 4.79 16.56
C ILE A 156 7.66 5.94 17.35
N PHE A 157 8.28 6.86 16.63
CA PHE A 157 8.72 8.13 17.19
C PHE A 157 7.85 9.26 16.65
N ILE A 158 7.36 10.12 17.54
CA ILE A 158 6.49 11.25 17.25
C ILE A 158 7.18 12.54 17.71
N GLY A 159 7.37 13.48 16.79
CA GLY A 159 7.79 14.84 17.10
C GLY A 159 6.59 15.76 17.30
N GLN A 160 6.66 16.64 18.31
CA GLN A 160 5.64 17.64 18.60
C GLN A 160 6.12 19.06 18.30
N THR A 161 5.16 19.94 18.03
CA THR A 161 5.39 21.37 17.80
C THR A 161 5.95 22.10 19.03
N SER A 162 5.86 21.52 20.22
CA SER A 162 6.46 22.04 21.46
C SER A 162 7.96 21.77 21.60
N GLY A 163 8.57 21.00 20.70
CA GLY A 163 9.95 20.52 20.85
C GLY A 163 10.08 19.23 21.67
N ASN A 164 8.95 18.64 22.09
CA ASN A 164 8.92 17.32 22.73
C ASN A 164 8.86 16.20 21.69
N GLY A 165 9.37 15.03 22.08
CA GLY A 165 9.23 13.77 21.35
C GLY A 165 8.51 12.73 22.20
N ILE A 166 7.74 11.86 21.55
CA ILE A 166 7.14 10.65 22.16
C ILE A 166 7.73 9.44 21.44
N LEU A 167 8.32 8.53 22.20
CA LEU A 167 8.69 7.21 21.73
C LEU A 167 7.64 6.22 22.20
N TYR A 168 7.03 5.50 21.27
CA TYR A 168 6.14 4.38 21.52
C TYR A 168 6.88 3.09 21.15
N ASP A 169 7.05 2.24 22.15
CA ASP A 169 7.60 0.89 22.02
C ASP A 169 6.42 -0.09 21.95
N ALA A 170 6.31 -0.78 20.82
CA ALA A 170 5.21 -1.69 20.57
C ALA A 170 5.37 -3.05 21.28
N GLU A 171 6.58 -3.45 21.64
CA GLU A 171 6.81 -4.69 22.38
C GLU A 171 6.36 -4.55 23.84
N SER A 172 6.71 -3.42 24.46
CA SER A 172 6.35 -3.14 25.86
C SER A 172 5.00 -2.44 26.02
N PHE A 173 4.41 -1.96 24.92
CA PHE A 173 3.23 -1.09 24.90
C PHE A 173 3.40 0.18 25.74
N LEU A 174 4.64 0.64 25.91
CA LEU A 174 4.97 1.82 26.70
C LEU A 174 5.21 3.03 25.80
N GLN A 175 4.76 4.18 26.29
CA GLN A 175 5.10 5.48 25.70
C GLN A 175 5.96 6.29 26.66
N THR A 176 7.04 6.86 26.15
CA THR A 176 7.92 7.76 26.89
C THR A 176 7.96 9.11 26.19
N GLU A 177 7.69 10.17 26.93
CA GLU A 177 7.76 11.55 26.43
C GLU A 177 9.04 12.20 26.93
N GLN A 178 9.78 12.88 26.04
CA GLN A 178 11.03 13.55 26.36
C GLN A 178 11.07 14.93 25.70
N THR A 179 11.63 15.91 26.39
CA THR A 179 11.94 17.22 25.81
C THR A 179 13.26 17.12 25.07
N LEU A 180 13.23 17.33 23.76
CA LEU A 180 14.39 17.22 22.87
C LEU A 180 15.02 18.57 22.58
N HIS A 181 14.19 19.61 22.56
CA HIS A 181 14.57 20.98 22.21
C HIS A 181 14.05 21.99 23.21
N GLY A 182 14.56 23.21 23.13
CA GLY A 182 14.08 24.34 23.93
C GLY A 182 12.63 24.72 23.60
N VAL A 183 11.99 25.47 24.51
CA VAL A 183 10.64 26.01 24.28
C VAL A 183 10.66 26.89 23.01
N ASN A 184 9.75 26.64 22.07
CA ASN A 184 9.61 27.28 20.74
C ASN A 184 10.56 26.79 19.63
N GLU A 185 11.29 25.70 19.85
CA GLU A 185 12.01 25.01 18.76
C GLU A 185 11.14 23.89 18.17
N TYR A 186 10.72 24.08 16.92
CA TYR A 186 9.83 23.14 16.23
C TYR A 186 10.60 21.97 15.64
N LEU A 187 10.23 20.75 16.01
CA LEU A 187 10.67 19.54 15.31
C LEU A 187 9.99 19.45 13.94
N THR A 188 10.70 19.76 12.86
CA THR A 188 10.13 19.79 11.50
C THR A 188 10.22 18.43 10.79
N CYS A 189 11.32 17.72 11.00
CA CYS A 189 11.57 16.40 10.44
C CYS A 189 12.32 15.53 11.44
N VAL A 190 12.03 14.24 11.38
CA VAL A 190 12.68 13.17 12.15
C VAL A 190 12.78 11.96 11.24
N ASP A 191 13.83 11.18 11.38
CA ASP A 191 14.02 9.93 10.68
C ASP A 191 14.89 9.00 11.53
N PHE A 192 14.78 7.70 11.28
CA PHE A 192 15.68 6.72 11.87
C PHE A 192 16.95 6.62 11.02
N GLN A 193 18.10 6.68 11.67
CA GLN A 193 19.37 6.37 11.02
C GLN A 193 19.62 4.86 11.08
N ASP A 194 19.82 4.25 9.91
CA ASP A 194 20.35 2.89 9.80
C ASP A 194 21.86 2.91 10.11
N ASN A 195 22.30 2.02 11.02
CA ASN A 195 23.72 1.79 11.32
C ASN A 195 24.31 0.73 10.40
#